data_AF-A0A7W0W2U8-F1
#
_entry.id   AF-A0A7W0W2U8-F1
#
_cell.length_a   1.000
_cell.length_b   1.000
_cell.length_c   1.000
_cell.angle_alpha   90.00
_cell.angle_beta   90.00
_cell.angle_gamma   90.00
#
_symmetry.space_group_name_H-M   'P 1'
#
loop_
_entity.id
_entity.type
_entity.pdbx_description
1 polymer ?
#
loop_
_entity_poly.entity_id
_entity_poly.type
_entity_poly.pdbx_seq_one_letter_code
_entity_poly.pdbx_strand_id
1 'polypeptide(L)'
;MTPTDTLLTSPEALLFVAALIAGFVDSIAGGGGLILLPAISLIVGAGPTAIGTNKLAALAMSLAALAVFTARGHTPWRKSAVFALAAAVGSLAGSRAALLIPQAVFPWLLAVTCPLLLYVVWQKDLWTPRDLQVQTDAERDGDPDGAFVRLKRNLGADAAAILAGLACGVYD
;
A
#
# COMPACT_ATOMS: atom_id res chain seq x y z
N MET A 1 -39.74 -19.78 -4.94
CA MET A 1 -38.90 -19.17 -3.87
C MET A 1 -37.80 -20.15 -3.55
N THR A 2 -36.61 -19.89 -4.09
CA THR A 2 -35.44 -20.77 -4.01
C THR A 2 -34.69 -20.52 -2.70
N PRO A 3 -34.21 -21.57 -2.00
CA PRO A 3 -33.44 -21.45 -0.75
C PRO A 3 -32.07 -20.75 -0.89
N THR A 4 -31.70 -20.31 -2.10
CA THR A 4 -30.50 -19.51 -2.38
C THR A 4 -30.63 -18.02 -2.02
N ASP A 5 -31.85 -17.48 -1.92
CA ASP A 5 -32.06 -16.05 -1.66
C ASP A 5 -31.81 -15.69 -0.19
N THR A 6 -31.95 -16.66 0.72
CA THR A 6 -31.68 -16.50 2.16
C THR A 6 -30.18 -16.61 2.51
N LEU A 7 -29.36 -17.23 1.65
CA LEU A 7 -27.91 -17.30 1.85
C LEU A 7 -27.19 -16.01 1.42
N LEU A 8 -27.78 -15.23 0.50
CA LEU A 8 -27.26 -13.92 0.10
C LEU A 8 -27.67 -12.79 1.05
N THR A 9 -28.66 -13.02 1.91
CA THR A 9 -29.10 -12.04 2.93
C THR A 9 -28.47 -12.27 4.30
N SER A 10 -27.71 -13.34 4.52
CA SER A 10 -27.00 -13.52 5.79
C SER A 10 -25.80 -12.55 5.84
N PRO A 11 -25.66 -11.76 6.93
CA PRO A 11 -24.62 -10.74 7.03
C PRO A 11 -23.20 -11.32 6.91
N GLU A 12 -23.03 -12.58 7.29
CA GLU A 12 -21.78 -13.34 7.19
C GLU A 12 -21.35 -13.67 5.75
N ALA A 13 -22.29 -14.06 4.87
CA ALA A 13 -21.96 -14.36 3.47
C ALA A 13 -21.56 -13.10 2.71
N LEU A 14 -22.22 -11.97 3.00
CA LEU A 14 -21.86 -10.67 2.45
C LEU A 14 -20.45 -10.25 2.87
N LEU A 15 -20.11 -10.41 4.17
CA LEU A 15 -18.76 -10.13 4.66
C LEU A 15 -17.71 -11.00 4.00
N PHE A 16 -17.98 -12.28 3.80
CA PHE A 16 -17.04 -13.19 3.18
C PHE A 16 -16.72 -12.77 1.74
N VAL A 17 -17.74 -12.46 0.93
CA VAL A 17 -17.57 -11.98 -0.44
C VAL A 17 -16.87 -10.62 -0.46
N ALA A 18 -17.28 -9.69 0.41
CA ALA A 18 -16.66 -8.38 0.52
C ALA A 18 -15.18 -8.47 0.92
N ALA A 19 -14.82 -9.36 1.85
CA ALA A 19 -13.44 -9.61 2.25
C ALA A 19 -12.60 -10.20 1.12
N LEU A 20 -13.18 -11.10 0.31
CA LEU A 20 -12.50 -11.69 -0.84
C LEU A 20 -12.17 -10.63 -1.90
N ILE A 21 -13.16 -9.78 -2.24
CA ILE A 21 -12.99 -8.68 -3.20
C ILE A 21 -12.02 -7.64 -2.63
N ALA A 22 -12.17 -7.28 -1.36
CA ALA A 22 -11.29 -6.35 -0.68
C ALA A 22 -9.84 -6.84 -0.74
N GLY A 23 -9.57 -8.12 -0.45
CA GLY A 23 -8.23 -8.69 -0.51
C GLY A 23 -7.63 -8.72 -1.92
N PHE A 24 -8.46 -9.00 -2.93
CA PHE A 24 -8.04 -8.92 -4.32
C PHE A 24 -7.62 -7.50 -4.71
N VAL A 25 -8.46 -6.50 -4.42
CA VAL A 25 -8.19 -5.09 -4.70
C VAL A 25 -7.01 -4.56 -3.87
N ASP A 26 -6.89 -5.00 -2.61
CA ASP A 26 -5.77 -4.65 -1.74
C ASP A 26 -4.42 -5.09 -2.33
N SER A 27 -4.37 -6.28 -2.95
CA SER A 27 -3.16 -6.78 -3.61
C SER A 27 -2.75 -5.98 -4.85
N ILE A 28 -3.70 -5.31 -5.52
CA ILE A 28 -3.46 -4.54 -6.75
C ILE A 28 -3.12 -3.09 -6.41
N ALA A 29 -3.91 -2.45 -5.55
CA ALA A 29 -3.90 -1.01 -5.33
C ALA A 29 -3.75 -0.57 -3.86
N GLY A 30 -3.73 -1.51 -2.89
CA GLY A 30 -3.49 -1.20 -1.46
C GLY A 30 -4.62 -0.47 -0.73
N GLY A 31 -5.85 -0.54 -1.26
CA GLY A 31 -7.01 0.21 -0.74
C GLY A 31 -8.19 -0.66 -0.27
N GLY A 32 -7.99 -1.97 -0.06
CA GLY A 32 -9.09 -2.92 0.16
C GLY A 32 -9.95 -2.59 1.40
N GLY A 33 -9.35 -1.92 2.39
CA GLY A 33 -10.06 -1.46 3.58
C GLY A 33 -11.20 -0.48 3.31
N LEU A 34 -11.19 0.25 2.19
CA LEU A 34 -12.29 1.14 1.79
C LEU A 34 -13.54 0.37 1.37
N ILE A 35 -13.36 -0.85 0.83
CA ILE A 35 -14.45 -1.77 0.48
C ILE A 35 -14.97 -2.47 1.74
N LEU A 36 -14.04 -2.85 2.63
CA LEU A 36 -14.37 -3.65 3.80
C LEU A 36 -14.96 -2.82 4.96
N LEU A 37 -14.57 -1.55 5.11
CA LEU A 37 -15.14 -0.64 6.11
C LEU A 37 -16.66 -0.49 6.03
N PRO A 38 -17.28 -0.16 4.89
CA PRO A 38 -18.74 -0.07 4.80
C PRO A 38 -19.40 -1.41 5.07
N ALA A 39 -18.83 -2.53 4.58
CA ALA A 39 -19.35 -3.86 4.82
C ALA A 39 -19.35 -4.25 6.31
N ILE A 40 -18.25 -3.99 7.03
CA ILE A 40 -18.15 -4.22 8.48
C ILE A 40 -19.07 -3.25 9.25
N SER A 41 -19.15 -1.99 8.83
CA SER A 41 -19.97 -0.97 9.49
C SER A 41 -21.47 -1.29 9.46
N LEU A 42 -21.94 -2.04 8.46
CA LEU A 42 -23.33 -2.50 8.41
C LEU A 42 -23.68 -3.53 9.49
N ILE A 43 -22.68 -4.19 10.08
CA ILE A 43 -22.88 -5.32 11.00
C ILE A 43 -22.44 -4.95 12.43
N VAL A 44 -21.25 -4.34 12.55
CA VAL A 44 -20.66 -3.95 13.83
C VAL A 44 -21.07 -2.52 14.24
N GLY A 45 -21.62 -1.73 13.31
CA GLY A 45 -21.92 -0.32 13.50
C GLY A 45 -20.69 0.58 13.26
N ALA A 46 -20.94 1.85 12.95
CA ALA A 46 -19.88 2.84 12.76
C ALA A 46 -19.24 3.18 14.10
N GLY A 47 -17.94 2.92 14.25
CA GLY A 47 -17.21 3.22 15.48
C GLY A 47 -15.77 2.74 15.50
N PRO A 48 -15.04 2.94 16.62
CA PRO A 48 -13.65 2.53 16.77
C PRO A 48 -13.44 1.03 16.61
N THR A 49 -14.44 0.23 16.99
CA THR A 49 -14.45 -1.23 16.85
C THR A 49 -14.42 -1.67 15.38
N ALA A 50 -15.23 -1.05 14.52
CA ALA A 50 -15.22 -1.33 13.08
C ALA A 50 -13.89 -0.98 12.41
N ILE A 51 -13.27 0.13 12.81
CA ILE A 51 -11.95 0.54 12.31
C ILE A 51 -10.88 -0.47 12.75
N GLY A 52 -10.91 -0.89 14.02
CA GLY A 52 -10.01 -1.92 14.54
C GLY A 52 -10.15 -3.26 13.82
N THR A 53 -11.38 -3.75 13.66
CA THR A 53 -11.68 -4.99 12.93
C THR A 53 -11.22 -4.92 11.48
N ASN A 54 -11.43 -3.79 10.80
CA ASN A 54 -10.95 -3.60 9.44
C ASN A 54 -9.41 -3.68 9.34
N LYS A 55 -8.67 -3.12 10.30
CA LYS A 55 -7.20 -3.21 10.31
C LYS A 55 -6.71 -4.63 10.58
N LEU A 56 -7.37 -5.38 11.45
CA LEU A 56 -7.07 -6.81 11.66
C LEU A 56 -7.34 -7.64 10.40
N ALA A 57 -8.44 -7.37 9.71
CA ALA A 57 -8.76 -8.04 8.46
C ALA A 57 -7.73 -7.71 7.35
N ALA A 58 -7.31 -6.46 7.23
CA ALA A 58 -6.23 -6.06 6.32
C ALA A 58 -4.93 -6.80 6.59
N LEU A 59 -4.53 -6.91 7.86
CA LEU A 59 -3.35 -7.70 8.24
C LEU A 59 -3.47 -9.16 7.80
N ALA A 60 -4.61 -9.81 8.06
CA ALA A 60 -4.83 -11.19 7.64
C ALA A 60 -4.76 -11.36 6.11
N MET A 61 -5.30 -10.41 5.35
CA MET A 61 -5.24 -10.40 3.88
C MET A 61 -3.79 -10.25 3.38
N SER A 62 -3.02 -9.32 3.94
CA SER A 62 -1.60 -9.15 3.58
C SER A 62 -0.78 -10.40 3.95
N LEU A 63 -1.05 -11.04 5.08
CA LEU A 63 -0.40 -12.30 5.48
C LEU A 63 -0.73 -13.44 4.50
N ALA A 64 -1.99 -13.57 4.08
CA ALA A 64 -2.40 -14.55 3.09
C ALA A 64 -1.71 -14.32 1.74
N ALA A 65 -1.65 -13.07 1.28
CA ALA A 65 -0.93 -12.70 0.07
C ALA A 65 0.56 -13.06 0.18
N LEU A 66 1.21 -12.71 1.30
CA LEU A 66 2.60 -13.07 1.57
C LEU A 66 2.80 -14.60 1.53
N ALA A 67 1.94 -15.38 2.19
CA ALA A 67 2.02 -16.83 2.17
C ALA A 67 1.96 -17.40 0.74
N VAL A 68 1.05 -16.89 -0.10
CA VAL A 68 0.94 -17.29 -1.50
C VAL A 68 2.18 -16.90 -2.32
N PHE A 69 2.70 -15.69 -2.15
CA PHE A 69 3.91 -15.25 -2.86
C PHE A 69 5.15 -16.04 -2.46
N THR A 70 5.29 -16.34 -1.17
CA THR A 70 6.40 -17.13 -0.64
C THR A 70 6.35 -18.57 -1.16
N ALA A 71 5.16 -19.19 -1.21
CA ALA A 71 4.96 -20.53 -1.77
C ALA A 71 5.32 -20.60 -3.26
N ARG A 72 5.17 -19.50 -4.01
CA ARG A 72 5.54 -19.42 -5.42
C ARG A 72 7.01 -19.09 -5.67
N GLY A 73 7.83 -18.86 -4.64
CA GLY A 73 9.27 -18.61 -4.80
C GLY A 73 9.66 -17.25 -5.38
N HIS A 74 8.72 -16.30 -5.50
CA HIS A 74 8.94 -14.99 -6.15
C HIS A 74 9.38 -13.88 -5.18
N THR A 75 9.75 -14.21 -3.94
CA THR A 75 10.03 -13.21 -2.89
C THR A 75 11.53 -13.11 -2.59
N PRO A 76 12.20 -11.98 -2.90
CA PRO A 76 13.57 -11.72 -2.46
C PRO A 76 13.58 -11.41 -0.96
N TRP A 77 13.56 -12.48 -0.14
CA TRP A 77 13.43 -12.45 1.33
C TRP A 77 14.29 -11.39 2.03
N ARG A 78 15.53 -11.18 1.58
CA ARG A 78 16.45 -10.23 2.20
C ARG A 78 16.01 -8.77 2.04
N LYS A 79 15.46 -8.39 0.87
CA LYS A 79 14.97 -7.03 0.65
C LYS A 79 13.59 -6.84 1.31
N SER A 80 12.69 -7.81 1.12
CA SER A 80 11.35 -7.77 1.69
C SER A 80 11.35 -7.72 3.22
N ALA A 81 12.26 -8.44 3.89
CA ALA A 81 12.37 -8.41 5.35
C ALA A 81 12.80 -7.02 5.88
N VAL A 82 13.71 -6.32 5.19
CA VAL A 82 14.14 -4.97 5.58
C VAL A 82 12.99 -3.97 5.45
N PHE A 83 12.23 -4.02 4.35
CA PHE A 83 11.05 -3.19 4.17
C PHE A 83 9.94 -3.53 5.18
N ALA A 84 9.71 -4.81 5.45
CA ALA A 84 8.74 -5.24 6.45
C ALA A 84 9.12 -4.76 7.86
N LEU A 85 10.39 -4.84 8.24
CA LEU A 85 10.89 -4.31 9.52
C LEU A 85 10.73 -2.78 9.60
N ALA A 86 11.12 -2.04 8.55
CA ALA A 86 10.96 -0.60 8.51
C ALA A 86 9.49 -0.19 8.62
N ALA A 87 8.60 -0.87 7.90
CA ALA A 87 7.15 -0.64 7.96
C ALA A 87 6.56 -0.99 9.34
N ALA A 88 7.01 -2.09 9.96
CA ALA A 88 6.56 -2.50 11.29
C ALA A 88 6.97 -1.49 12.37
N VAL A 89 8.24 -1.06 12.36
CA VAL A 89 8.76 -0.04 13.29
C VAL A 89 8.06 1.30 13.07
N GLY A 90 7.90 1.73 11.81
CA GLY A 90 7.18 2.95 11.47
C GLY A 90 5.72 2.92 11.91
N SER A 91 5.03 1.79 11.74
CA SER A 91 3.63 1.61 12.16
C SER A 91 3.48 1.60 13.69
N LEU A 92 4.40 0.96 14.41
CA LEU A 92 4.42 0.99 15.88
C LEU A 92 4.69 2.39 16.41
N ALA A 93 5.68 3.09 15.86
CA ALA A 93 6.01 4.46 16.25
C ALA A 93 4.86 5.42 15.94
N GLY A 94 4.27 5.32 14.74
CA GLY A 94 3.15 6.14 14.32
C GLY A 94 1.88 5.90 15.14
N SER A 95 1.52 4.65 15.43
CA SER A 95 0.35 4.34 16.26
C SER A 95 0.51 4.82 17.71
N ARG A 96 1.72 4.69 18.29
CA ARG A 96 2.05 5.24 19.62
C ARG A 96 1.99 6.77 19.63
N ALA A 97 2.55 7.41 18.61
CA ALA A 97 2.51 8.86 18.47
C ALA A 97 1.06 9.37 18.32
N ALA A 98 0.23 8.67 17.54
CA ALA A 98 -1.18 9.04 17.34
C ALA A 98 -2.00 9.05 18.63
N LEU A 99 -1.68 8.20 19.61
CA LEU A 99 -2.35 8.17 20.92
C LEU A 99 -2.01 9.37 21.81
N LEU A 100 -0.87 10.03 21.57
CA LEU A 100 -0.42 11.20 22.35
C LEU A 100 -1.00 12.51 21.80
N ILE A 101 -1.61 12.49 20.61
CA ILE A 101 -2.11 13.68 19.93
C ILE A 101 -3.54 14.01 20.42
N PRO A 102 -3.82 15.26 20.82
CA PRO A 102 -5.17 15.66 21.20
C PRO A 102 -6.13 15.61 20.01
N GLN A 103 -7.38 15.20 20.26
CA GLN A 103 -8.44 15.00 19.25
C GLN A 103 -8.68 16.24 18.36
N ALA A 104 -8.44 17.45 18.87
CA ALA A 104 -8.57 18.70 18.11
C ALA A 104 -7.53 18.85 16.98
N VAL A 105 -6.38 18.18 17.09
CA VAL A 105 -5.28 18.25 16.11
C VAL A 105 -5.41 17.15 15.06
N PHE A 106 -6.18 16.09 15.32
CA PHE A 106 -6.36 14.97 14.40
C PHE A 106 -6.98 15.38 13.05
N PRO A 107 -8.00 16.25 12.97
CA PRO A 107 -8.53 16.73 11.68
C PRO A 107 -7.50 17.53 10.89
N TRP A 108 -6.69 18.35 11.56
CA TRP A 108 -5.61 19.12 10.94
C TRP A 108 -4.51 18.20 10.39
N LEU A 109 -4.14 17.17 11.14
CA LEU A 109 -3.18 16.16 10.69
C LEU A 109 -3.67 15.46 9.40
N LEU A 110 -4.95 15.06 9.35
CA LEU A 110 -5.53 14.47 8.15
C LEU A 110 -5.62 15.49 7.00
N ALA A 111 -6.00 16.72 7.29
CA ALA A 111 -6.12 17.79 6.30
C ALA A 111 -4.78 18.12 5.62
N VAL A 112 -3.65 17.96 6.32
CA VAL A 112 -2.31 18.14 5.75
C VAL A 112 -1.81 16.86 5.08
N THR A 113 -2.00 15.70 5.72
CA THR A 113 -1.45 14.42 5.21
C THR A 113 -2.14 13.96 3.92
N CYS A 114 -3.45 14.17 3.78
CA CYS A 114 -4.22 13.73 2.63
C CYS A 114 -3.78 14.40 1.30
N PRO A 115 -3.68 15.74 1.19
CA PRO A 115 -3.19 16.39 -0.02
C PRO A 115 -1.70 16.10 -0.27
N LEU A 116 -0.89 15.94 0.78
CA LEU A 116 0.52 15.56 0.64
C LEU A 116 0.65 14.17 -0.02
N LEU A 117 -0.14 13.19 0.44
CA LEU A 117 -0.16 11.86 -0.17
C LEU A 117 -0.65 11.90 -1.62
N LEU A 118 -1.70 12.67 -1.91
CA LEU A 118 -2.19 12.86 -3.27
C LEU A 118 -1.10 13.48 -4.16
N TYR A 119 -0.37 14.47 -3.67
CA TYR A 119 0.73 15.10 -4.40
C TYR A 119 1.85 14.11 -4.72
N VAL A 120 2.28 13.29 -3.74
CA VAL A 120 3.29 12.25 -3.94
C VAL A 120 2.84 11.20 -4.97
N VAL A 121 1.57 10.78 -4.91
CA VAL A 121 0.99 9.86 -5.89
C VAL A 121 0.92 10.49 -7.28
N TRP A 122 0.69 11.80 -7.35
CA TRP A 122 0.58 12.50 -8.63
C TRP A 122 1.94 12.69 -9.32
N GLN A 123 3.03 12.67 -8.57
CA GLN A 123 4.38 12.61 -9.14
C GLN A 123 4.67 11.22 -9.72
N LYS A 124 4.09 10.96 -10.90
CA LYS A 124 4.27 9.77 -11.75
C LYS A 124 5.74 9.41 -12.02
N ASP A 125 6.63 10.39 -11.96
CA ASP A 125 8.05 10.22 -12.27
C ASP A 125 8.81 9.46 -11.15
N LEU A 126 8.24 9.37 -9.94
CA LEU A 126 8.77 8.53 -8.84
C LEU A 126 8.43 7.05 -8.98
N TRP A 127 7.34 6.71 -9.67
CA TRP A 127 6.82 5.34 -9.71
C TRP A 127 7.25 4.56 -10.95
N THR A 128 7.76 5.25 -11.98
CA THR A 128 8.16 4.61 -13.24
C THR A 128 9.54 3.97 -13.06
N PRO A 129 9.66 2.64 -12.98
CA PRO A 129 10.95 1.98 -12.78
C PRO A 129 11.79 2.15 -14.06
N ARG A 130 12.91 2.89 -13.97
CA ARG A 130 13.78 3.19 -15.13
C ARG A 130 14.42 1.95 -15.74
N ASP A 131 14.46 0.84 -15.02
CA ASP A 131 14.89 -0.46 -15.52
C ASP A 131 14.00 -1.01 -16.62
N LEU A 132 12.70 -0.67 -16.64
CA LEU A 132 11.79 -1.08 -17.71
C LEU A 132 12.08 -0.33 -19.02
N GLN A 133 12.44 0.95 -18.93
CA GLN A 133 12.87 1.73 -20.09
C GLN A 133 14.24 1.28 -20.57
N VAL A 134 15.19 1.05 -19.67
CA VAL A 134 16.53 0.58 -20.05
C VAL A 134 16.51 -0.81 -20.68
N GLN A 135 15.64 -1.74 -20.27
CA GLN A 135 15.49 -3.02 -20.97
C GLN A 135 14.85 -2.85 -22.36
N THR A 136 13.83 -2.00 -22.49
CA THR A 136 13.18 -1.74 -23.78
C THR A 136 14.13 -1.05 -24.75
N ASP A 137 14.94 -0.12 -24.25
CA ASP A 137 15.95 0.62 -25.03
C ASP A 137 17.16 -0.27 -25.36
N ALA A 138 17.59 -1.14 -24.44
CA ALA A 138 18.70 -2.09 -24.67
C ALA A 138 18.35 -3.17 -25.69
N GLU A 139 17.14 -3.71 -25.65
CA GLU A 139 16.63 -4.66 -26.65
C GLU A 139 16.54 -3.99 -28.03
N ARG A 140 16.24 -2.68 -28.07
CA ARG A 140 16.15 -1.87 -29.30
C ARG A 140 17.52 -1.49 -29.87
N ASP A 141 18.51 -1.24 -29.02
CA ASP A 141 19.88 -0.86 -29.39
C ASP A 141 20.83 -2.06 -29.58
N GLY A 142 20.42 -3.28 -29.22
CA GLY A 142 21.21 -4.50 -29.42
C GLY A 142 22.50 -4.61 -28.58
N ASP A 143 22.70 -3.71 -27.62
CA ASP A 143 23.84 -3.67 -26.70
C ASP A 143 23.35 -3.66 -25.23
N PRO A 144 23.06 -4.83 -24.64
CA PRO A 144 22.52 -4.92 -23.28
C PRO A 144 23.55 -4.53 -22.21
N ASP A 145 24.84 -4.74 -22.48
CA ASP A 145 25.89 -4.54 -21.48
C ASP A 145 26.20 -3.05 -21.26
N GLY A 146 26.19 -2.23 -22.32
CA GLY A 146 26.40 -0.78 -22.22
C GLY A 146 25.22 -0.02 -21.60
N ALA A 147 24.02 -0.59 -21.61
CA ALA A 147 22.81 -0.01 -21.01
C ALA A 147 22.83 -0.11 -19.48
N PHE A 148 23.25 -1.26 -18.92
CA PHE A 148 23.39 -1.47 -17.47
C PHE A 148 24.44 -0.57 -16.84
N VAL A 149 25.57 -0.33 -17.52
CA VAL A 149 26.63 0.56 -17.04
C VAL A 149 26.14 2.02 -16.93
N ARG A 150 25.33 2.48 -17.90
CA ARG A 150 24.71 3.81 -17.87
C ARG A 150 23.67 3.96 -16.76
N LEU A 151 22.85 2.93 -16.57
CA LEU A 151 21.85 2.89 -15.50
C LEU A 151 22.51 3.02 -14.12
N LYS A 152 23.59 2.26 -13.86
CA LYS A 152 24.30 2.30 -12.57
C LYS A 152 24.93 3.67 -12.29
N ARG A 153 25.38 4.40 -13.33
CA ARG A 153 25.97 5.73 -13.22
C ARG A 153 24.92 6.82 -12.95
N ASN A 154 23.74 6.70 -13.54
CA ASN A 154 22.67 7.70 -13.39
C ASN A 154 21.81 7.47 -12.14
N LEU A 155 21.74 6.24 -11.61
CA LEU A 155 21.02 5.92 -10.37
C LEU A 155 21.45 6.77 -9.16
N GLY A 156 22.74 7.13 -9.09
CA GLY A 156 23.26 7.98 -8.01
C GLY A 156 22.82 9.45 -8.12
N ALA A 157 22.65 9.96 -9.35
CA ALA A 157 22.17 11.32 -9.59
C ALA A 157 20.66 11.45 -9.32
N ASP A 158 19.88 10.41 -9.64
CA ASP A 158 18.43 10.40 -9.39
C ASP A 158 18.09 10.28 -7.91
N ALA A 159 18.84 9.48 -7.14
CA ALA A 159 18.66 9.39 -5.68
C ALA A 159 18.90 10.76 -5.00
N ALA A 160 19.88 11.53 -5.48
CA ALA A 160 20.12 12.89 -5.01
C ALA A 160 18.98 13.85 -5.40
N ALA A 161 18.41 13.71 -6.60
CA ALA A 161 17.26 14.51 -7.04
C ALA A 161 15.98 14.19 -6.25
N ILE A 162 15.75 12.92 -5.89
CA ILE A 162 14.61 12.49 -5.06
C ILE A 162 14.72 13.07 -3.65
N LEU A 163 15.91 13.03 -3.05
CA LEU A 163 16.16 13.64 -1.74
C LEU A 163 16.02 15.17 -1.79
N ALA A 164 16.46 15.80 -2.88
CA ALA A 164 16.29 17.24 -3.09
C ALA A 164 14.81 17.64 -3.30
N GLY A 165 14.03 16.86 -4.03
CA GLY A 165 12.59 17.10 -4.24
C GLY A 165 11.78 16.94 -2.95
N LEU A 166 12.08 15.92 -2.14
CA LEU A 166 11.50 15.75 -0.80
C LEU A 166 11.89 16.88 0.16
N ALA A 167 13.11 17.42 0.06
CA ALA A 167 13.56 18.54 0.87
C ALA A 167 12.94 19.88 0.44
N CYS A 168 12.74 20.10 -0.86
CA CYS A 168 12.22 21.36 -1.39
C CYS A 168 10.69 21.47 -1.21
N GLY A 169 9.94 20.37 -1.32
CA GLY A 169 8.47 20.37 -1.15
C GLY A 169 7.99 20.40 0.30
N VAL A 170 8.89 20.30 1.29
CA VAL A 170 8.56 20.40 2.73
C VAL A 170 8.70 21.85 3.24
N TYR A 171 9.17 22.78 2.41
CA TYR A 171 9.47 24.17 2.81
C TYR A 171 8.68 25.26 2.05
N ASP A 172 7.68 24.90 1.25
CA ASP A 172 6.68 25.80 0.66
C ASP A 172 5.26 25.41 1.09
#